data_AF-A0AAV4DBI4-F1
#
_entry.id   AF-A0AAV4DBI4-F1
#
_cell.length_a   1.000
_cell.length_b   1.000
_cell.length_c   1.000
_cell.angle_alpha   90.00
_cell.angle_beta   90.00
_cell.angle_gamma   90.00
#
_symmetry.space_group_name_H-M   'P 1'
#
loop_
_entity.id
_entity.type
_entity.pdbx_description
1 polymer ?
#
loop_
_entity_poly.entity_id
_entity_poly.type
_entity_poly.pdbx_seq_one_letter_code
_entity_poly.pdbx_strand_id
1 'polypeptide(L)' 'MRNLENHPGIKVGGQNINNLRYADDTVLIAENKEDLQKLLNIVEEESRKKGLELNSKKTEVMVISRKQESPKCDIFINK' A
#
# COMPACT_ATOMS: atom_id res chain seq x y z
N MET A 1 -0.14 -2.76 -15.50
CA MET A 1 0.16 -3.06 -14.07
C MET A 1 0.67 -1.82 -13.36
N ARG A 2 0.39 -1.66 -12.05
CA ARG A 2 1.13 -0.75 -11.16
C ARG A 2 2.46 -1.44 -10.85
N ASN A 3 3.59 -0.85 -11.25
CA ASN A 3 4.91 -1.47 -11.14
C ASN A 3 5.40 -1.43 -9.68
N LEU A 4 5.48 -2.58 -9.03
CA LEU A 4 5.86 -2.70 -7.62
C LEU A 4 7.04 -3.67 -7.40
N GLU A 5 7.60 -4.30 -8.44
CA GLU A 5 8.48 -5.47 -8.29
C GLU A 5 9.78 -5.19 -7.51
N ASN A 6 10.30 -3.96 -7.57
CA ASN A 6 11.51 -3.53 -6.86
C ASN A 6 11.23 -2.61 -5.66
N HIS A 7 9.99 -2.58 -5.17
CA HIS A 7 9.58 -1.71 -4.08
C HIS A 7 9.50 -2.44 -2.74
N PRO A 8 9.56 -1.69 -1.62
CA PRO A 8 9.46 -2.24 -0.27
C PRO A 8 8.22 -3.13 -0.10
N GLY A 9 8.30 -4.13 0.78
CA GLY A 9 7.23 -5.06 1.07
C GLY A 9 7.56 -5.91 2.29
N ILE A 10 6.80 -6.96 2.53
CA ILE A 10 7.06 -7.94 3.59
C ILE A 10 7.68 -9.20 3.02
N LYS A 11 8.66 -9.80 3.71
CA LYS A 11 9.25 -11.08 3.30
C LYS A 11 8.43 -12.25 3.84
N VAL A 12 7.91 -13.08 2.94
CA VAL A 12 7.18 -14.32 3.27
C VAL A 12 7.80 -15.46 2.48
N GLY A 13 8.31 -16.49 3.17
CA GLY A 13 8.92 -17.65 2.50
C GLY A 13 10.10 -17.31 1.57
N GLY A 14 10.82 -16.22 1.83
CA GLY A 14 11.92 -15.73 0.99
C GLY A 14 11.49 -14.84 -0.19
N GLN A 15 10.19 -14.63 -0.39
CA GLN A 15 9.64 -13.75 -1.42
C GLN A 15 9.17 -12.42 -0.83
N ASN A 16 9.37 -11.33 -1.56
CA ASN A 16 8.88 -10.01 -1.16
C ASN A 16 7.43 -9.82 -1.66
N ILE A 17 6.49 -9.61 -0.74
CA ILE A 17 5.08 -9.37 -1.02
C ILE A 17 4.76 -7.93 -0.64
N ASN A 18 4.35 -7.13 -1.61
CA ASN A 18 3.99 -5.72 -1.39
C ASN A 18 2.55 -5.38 -1.77
N ASN A 19 1.87 -6.27 -2.50
CA ASN A 19 0.48 -6.07 -2.87
C ASN A 19 -0.30 -7.38 -3.01
N LEU A 20 -1.59 -7.32 -2.68
CA LEU A 20 -2.59 -8.35 -2.97
C LEU A 20 -3.70 -7.69 -3.79
N ARG A 21 -4.23 -8.40 -4.79
CA ARG A 21 -5.27 -7.85 -5.69
C ARG A 21 -6.38 -8.86 -5.87
N TYR A 22 -7.61 -8.39 -5.83
CA TYR A 22 -8.79 -9.18 -6.14
C TYR A 22 -9.82 -8.29 -6.82
N ALA A 23 -10.24 -8.63 -8.04
CA ALA A 23 -11.08 -7.77 -8.87
C ALA A 23 -10.52 -6.33 -8.96
N ASP A 24 -11.30 -5.33 -8.58
CA ASP A 24 -10.91 -3.92 -8.49
C ASP A 24 -10.22 -3.53 -7.17
N ASP A 25 -10.27 -4.40 -6.15
CA ASP A 25 -9.65 -4.17 -4.86
C ASP A 25 -8.14 -4.44 -4.88
N THR A 26 -7.38 -3.57 -4.24
CA THR A 26 -5.93 -3.70 -4.06
C THR A 26 -5.57 -3.41 -2.61
N VAL A 27 -4.84 -4.34 -1.99
CA VAL A 27 -4.22 -4.17 -0.66
C VAL A 27 -2.73 -3.96 -0.86
N LEU A 28 -2.16 -2.95 -0.20
CA LEU A 28 -0.72 -2.68 -0.14
C LEU A 28 -0.17 -3.06 1.23
N ILE A 29 1.01 -3.67 1.25
CA ILE A 29 1.61 -4.21 2.48
C ILE A 29 3.07 -3.78 2.57
N ALA A 30 3.46 -3.23 3.71
CA ALA A 30 4.83 -2.83 4.03
C ALA A 30 5.12 -3.05 5.52
N GLU A 31 6.40 -3.10 5.88
CA GLU A 31 6.84 -3.29 7.27
C GLU A 31 6.66 -2.04 8.15
N ASN A 32 6.66 -0.85 7.55
CA ASN A 32 6.58 0.43 8.23
C ASN A 32 5.74 1.45 7.44
N LYS A 33 5.40 2.55 8.10
CA LYS A 33 4.57 3.61 7.53
C LYS A 33 5.25 4.33 6.36
N GLU A 34 6.56 4.62 6.43
CA GLU A 34 7.25 5.33 5.36
C GLU A 34 7.21 4.54 4.05
N ASP A 35 7.42 3.23 4.13
CA ASP A 35 7.41 2.34 2.98
C ASP A 35 5.99 2.13 2.43
N LEU A 36 4.98 2.07 3.30
CA LEU A 36 3.57 2.06 2.87
C LEU A 36 3.21 3.34 2.09
N GLN A 37 3.65 4.50 2.57
CA GLN A 37 3.43 5.78 1.89
C GLN A 37 4.11 5.82 0.52
N LYS A 38 5.34 5.29 0.40
CA LYS A 38 6.03 5.18 -0.89
C LYS A 38 5.25 4.31 -1.87
N LEU A 39 4.80 3.12 -1.43
CA LEU A 39 4.00 2.21 -2.24
C LEU A 39 2.71 2.88 -2.72
N LEU A 40 2.03 3.60 -1.82
CA LEU A 40 0.81 4.33 -2.12
C LEU A 40 1.05 5.40 -3.20
N ASN A 41 2.11 6.20 -3.08
CA ASN A 41 2.44 7.25 -4.06
C ASN A 41 2.68 6.68 -5.45
N ILE A 42 3.39 5.55 -5.56
CA ILE A 42 3.65 4.89 -6.84
C ILE A 42 2.35 4.38 -7.45
N VAL A 43 1.50 3.75 -6.63
CA VAL A 43 0.21 3.23 -7.06
C VAL A 43 -0.71 4.35 -7.53
N GLU A 44 -0.73 5.47 -6.83
CA GLU A 44 -1.48 6.67 -7.19
C GLU A 44 -0.98 7.25 -8.52
N GLU A 45 0.32 7.46 -8.67
CA GLU A 45 0.92 7.97 -9.90
C GLU A 45 0.62 7.08 -11.12
N GLU A 46 0.80 5.77 -10.98
CA GLU A 46 0.53 4.80 -12.06
C GLU A 46 -0.97 4.64 -12.37
N SER A 47 -1.84 4.90 -11.39
CA SER A 47 -3.29 4.92 -11.60
C SER A 47 -3.68 6.16 -12.39
N ARG A 48 -3.17 7.34 -12.01
CA ARG A 48 -3.45 8.61 -12.69
C ARG A 48 -3.00 8.60 -14.14
N LYS A 49 -1.83 8.01 -14.45
CA LYS A 49 -1.35 7.80 -15.82
C LYS A 49 -2.33 7.01 -16.70
N LYS A 50 -3.24 6.25 -16.08
CA LYS A 50 -4.25 5.40 -16.74
C LYS A 50 -5.66 5.97 -16.63
N GLY A 51 -5.80 7.21 -16.15
CA GLY A 51 -7.10 7.84 -15.92
C GLY A 51 -7.89 7.23 -14.76
N LEU A 52 -7.21 6.55 -13.82
CA LEU A 52 -7.80 5.97 -12.62
C LEU A 52 -7.41 6.79 -11.39
N GLU A 53 -8.33 6.90 -10.44
CA GLU A 53 -8.12 7.58 -9.17
C GLU A 53 -8.33 6.63 -7.99
N LEU A 54 -7.61 6.86 -6.90
CA LEU A 54 -7.84 6.14 -5.65
C LEU A 54 -8.99 6.79 -4.89
N ASN A 55 -9.94 5.98 -4.43
CA ASN A 55 -11.07 6.48 -3.65
C ASN A 55 -10.67 6.66 -2.18
N SER A 56 -10.31 7.89 -1.81
CA SER A 56 -9.88 8.21 -0.44
C SER A 56 -10.93 7.94 0.64
N LYS A 57 -12.22 7.81 0.29
CA LYS A 57 -13.29 7.46 1.26
C LYS A 57 -13.41 5.96 1.49
N LYS A 58 -12.91 5.14 0.55
CA LYS A 58 -12.95 3.68 0.63
C LYS A 58 -11.60 3.09 1.05
N THR A 59 -10.50 3.83 0.85
CA THR A 59 -9.17 3.40 1.26
C THR A 59 -9.02 3.54 2.78
N GLU A 60 -8.80 2.42 3.44
CA GLU A 60 -8.57 2.34 4.88
C GLU A 60 -7.16 1.81 5.18
N VAL A 61 -6.61 2.18 6.34
CA VAL A 61 -5.32 1.68 6.83
C VAL A 61 -5.53 0.72 7.97
N MET A 62 -4.87 -0.43 7.88
CA MET A 62 -4.82 -1.42 8.94
C MET A 62 -3.38 -1.60 9.43
N VAL A 63 -3.20 -1.59 10.74
CA VAL A 63 -1.90 -1.85 11.38
C VAL A 63 -1.97 -3.19 12.10
N ILE A 64 -1.13 -4.13 11.70
CA ILE A 64 -1.03 -5.46 12.33
C ILE A 64 0.22 -5.46 13.21
N SER A 65 0.04 -5.53 14.52
CA SER A 65 1.11 -5.56 15.51
C SER A 65 0.89 -6.69 16.49
N ARG A 66 1.97 -7.33 16.95
CA ARG A 66 1.93 -8.28 18.08
C ARG A 66 1.84 -7.55 19.43
N LYS A 67 2.15 -6.24 19.46
CA LYS A 67 2.06 -5.41 20.66
C LYS A 67 0.62 -4.93 20.83
N GLN A 68 0.16 -4.76 22.07
CA GLN A 68 -1.19 -4.26 22.39
C GLN A 68 -1.46 -2.86 21.84
N GLU A 69 -0.42 -2.05 21.63
CA GLU A 69 -0.54 -0.72 21.07
C GLU A 69 -0.41 -0.76 19.54
N SER A 70 -1.45 -0.28 18.87
CA SER A 70 -1.45 0.01 17.45
C SER A 70 -0.81 1.39 17.23
N PRO A 71 0.39 1.48 16.64
CA PRO A 71 0.98 2.78 16.32
C PRO A 71 0.09 3.53 15.32
N LYS A 72 0.02 4.85 15.48
CA LYS A 72 -0.74 5.71 14.57
C LYS A 72 -0.08 5.66 13.18
N CYS A 73 -0.85 5.26 12.18
CA CYS A 73 -0.39 5.17 10.79
C CYS A 73 -1.16 6.15 9.91
N ASP A 74 -0.79 7.44 9.97
CA ASP A 74 -1.36 8.44 9.07
C ASP A 74 -0.73 8.29 7.67
N ILE A 75 -1.55 8.06 6.64
CA ILE A 75 -1.15 8.09 5.23
C ILE A 75 -1.83 9.25 4.51
N PHE A 76 -1.22 9.69 3.42
CA PHE A 76 -1.73 10.77 2.58
C PHE A 76 -1.96 10.25 1.17
N ILE A 77 -3.15 10.48 0.64
CA ILE A 77 -3.46 10.27 -0.79
C ILE A 77 -3.38 11.64 -1.43
N ASN A 78 -2.42 11.84 -2.34
CA ASN A 78 -2.34 13.09 -3.07
C ASN A 78 -3.58 13.21 -3.96
N LYS A 79 -4.20 14.39 -3.93
CA LYS A 79 -5.30 14.78 -4.83
C LYS A 79 -4.75 15.67 -5.92
#